data_AF-A0A8I1I3N4-F1
#
_entry.id   AF-A0A8I1I3N4-F1
#
_cell.length_a   1.000
_cell.length_b   1.000
_cell.length_c   1.000
_cell.angle_alpha   90.00
_cell.angle_beta   90.00
_cell.angle_gamma   90.00
#
_symmetry.space_group_name_H-M   'P 1'
#
loop_
_entity.id
_entity.type
_entity.pdbx_description
1 polymer ?
#
loop_
_entity_poly.entity_id
_entity_poly.type
_entity_poly.pdbx_seq_one_letter_code
_entity_poly.pdbx_strand_id
1 'polypeptide(L)'
;MEAATLAISYLDHVDKSALLADVQLQDAVIRRLEIIGEAARRISEQTRTEYETIPWQEIIGMRNHIVHVYDGIDMEIVWHTVKNDLPALLQTLTR
;
A
#
# COMPACT_ATOMS: atom_id res chain seq x y z
N MET A 1 -5.44 8.43 -5.47
CA MET A 1 -4.03 8.77 -5.75
C MET A 1 -3.34 9.42 -4.57
N GLU A 2 -3.94 10.43 -3.93
CA GLU A 2 -3.33 11.16 -2.79
C GLU A 2 -2.75 10.26 -1.70
N ALA A 3 -3.47 9.24 -1.24
CA ALA A 3 -2.97 8.32 -0.20
C ALA A 3 -1.69 7.56 -0.63
N ALA A 4 -1.60 7.13 -1.89
CA ALA A 4 -0.42 6.46 -2.42
C ALA A 4 0.77 7.42 -2.56
N THR A 5 0.52 8.63 -3.06
CA THR A 5 1.53 9.69 -3.14
C THR A 5 2.07 10.08 -1.77
N LEU A 6 1.19 10.20 -0.76
CA LEU A 6 1.59 10.48 0.61
C LEU A 6 2.46 9.36 1.18
N ALA A 7 2.04 8.09 1.03
CA ALA A 7 2.82 6.94 1.50
C ALA A 7 4.24 6.93 0.91
N ILE A 8 4.36 7.17 -0.40
CA ILE A 8 5.66 7.27 -1.08
C ILE A 8 6.48 8.43 -0.50
N SER A 9 5.88 9.62 -0.41
CA SER A 9 6.57 10.84 0.06
C SER A 9 7.11 10.71 1.48
N TYR A 10 6.42 9.97 2.36
CA TYR A 10 6.87 9.71 3.72
C TYR A 10 8.17 8.91 3.75
N LEU A 11 8.46 8.15 2.69
CA LEU A 11 9.64 7.30 2.60
C LEU A 11 10.73 7.84 1.66
N ASP A 12 10.57 8.98 0.99
CA ASP A 12 11.49 9.45 -0.06
C ASP A 12 12.96 9.55 0.38
N HIS A 13 13.20 9.95 1.64
CA HIS A 13 14.54 10.07 2.23
C HIS A 13 14.71 9.21 3.48
N VAL A 14 13.83 8.23 3.67
CA VAL A 14 13.85 7.30 4.80
C VAL A 14 14.30 5.96 4.27
N ASP A 15 15.35 5.40 4.87
CA ASP A 15 15.72 4.01 4.64
C ASP A 15 14.88 3.06 5.50
N LYS A 16 14.95 1.77 5.19
CA LYS A 16 14.14 0.78 5.88
C LYS A 16 14.44 0.72 7.39
N SER A 17 15.69 0.90 7.80
CA SER A 17 16.06 0.85 9.22
C SER A 17 15.45 2.01 10.00
N ALA A 18 15.42 3.20 9.40
CA ALA A 18 14.76 4.37 9.96
C ALA A 18 13.24 4.19 10.06
N LEU A 19 12.60 3.57 9.05
CA LEU A 19 11.18 3.19 9.15
C LEU A 19 10.94 2.21 10.31
N LEU A 20 11.75 1.17 10.45
CA LEU A 20 11.60 0.17 11.52
C LEU A 20 11.82 0.75 12.93
N ALA A 21 12.57 1.84 13.05
CA ALA A 21 12.82 2.51 14.32
C ALA A 21 11.75 3.56 14.70
N ASP A 22 10.89 3.97 13.77
CA ASP A 22 9.90 5.03 13.98
C ASP A 22 8.47 4.48 13.87
N VAL A 23 7.86 4.21 15.04
CA VAL A 23 6.49 3.68 15.14
C VAL A 23 5.46 4.66 14.57
N GLN A 24 5.64 5.97 14.74
CA GLN A 24 4.70 6.95 14.22
C GLN A 24 4.71 6.97 12.69
N LEU A 25 5.91 6.82 12.10
CA LEU A 25 6.05 6.69 10.65
C LEU A 25 5.44 5.38 10.14
N GLN A 26 5.65 4.26 10.85
CA GLN A 26 4.99 2.99 10.53
C GLN A 26 3.47 3.17 10.49
N ASP A 27 2.88 3.70 11.56
CA ASP A 27 1.44 3.94 11.67
C ASP A 27 0.92 4.82 10.53
N ALA A 28 1.66 5.90 10.20
CA ALA A 28 1.29 6.80 9.11
C ALA A 28 1.25 6.07 7.76
N VAL A 29 2.27 5.26 7.47
CA VAL A 29 2.38 4.48 6.23
C VAL A 29 1.28 3.41 6.17
N ILE A 30 1.13 2.60 7.22
CA ILE A 30 0.10 1.55 7.32
C ILE A 30 -1.28 2.16 7.09
N ARG A 31 -1.58 3.29 7.74
CA ARG A 31 -2.85 3.99 7.56
C ARG A 31 -3.10 4.39 6.11
N ARG A 32 -2.07 4.81 5.36
CA ARG A 32 -2.22 5.12 3.93
C ARG A 32 -2.55 3.87 3.12
N LEU A 33 -1.90 2.75 3.39
CA LEU A 33 -2.17 1.47 2.73
C LEU A 33 -3.60 0.98 2.99
N GLU A 34 -4.12 1.14 4.20
CA GLU A 34 -5.51 0.83 4.52
C GLU A 34 -6.52 1.67 3.72
N ILE A 35 -6.24 2.99 3.55
CA ILE A 35 -7.08 3.87 2.73
C ILE A 35 -7.09 3.41 1.28
N ILE A 36 -5.94 2.99 0.75
CA ILE A 36 -5.83 2.49 -0.62
C ILE A 36 -6.67 1.22 -0.79
N GLY A 37 -6.56 0.26 0.13
CA GLY A 37 -7.35 -0.98 0.09
C GLY A 37 -8.86 -0.74 0.20
N GLU A 38 -9.27 0.19 1.06
CA GLU A 38 -10.67 0.62 1.17
C GLU A 38 -11.17 1.26 -0.13
N ALA A 39 -10.38 2.14 -0.75
CA ALA A 39 -10.73 2.76 -2.01
C ALA A 39 -10.86 1.72 -3.13
N ALA A 40 -9.92 0.76 -3.22
CA ALA A 40 -9.99 -0.34 -4.18
C ALA A 40 -11.26 -1.18 -4.01
N ARG A 41 -11.71 -1.41 -2.76
CA ARG A 41 -12.95 -2.16 -2.47
C ARG A 41 -14.22 -1.46 -2.97
N ARG A 42 -14.19 -0.14 -3.14
CA ARG A 42 -15.33 0.64 -3.64
C ARG A 42 -15.41 0.72 -5.16
N ILE A 43 -14.35 0.34 -5.88
CA ILE A 43 -14.36 0.24 -7.33
C ILE A 43 -15.33 -0.87 -7.77
N SER A 44 -16.14 -0.62 -8.80
CA SER A 44 -17.11 -1.59 -9.31
C SER A 44 -16.41 -2.83 -9.88
N GLU A 45 -17.10 -3.97 -9.87
CA GLU A 45 -16.57 -5.19 -10.47
C GLU A 45 -16.29 -5.00 -11.97
N GLN A 46 -17.19 -4.32 -12.70
CA GLN A 46 -16.99 -4.00 -14.11
C GLN A 46 -15.65 -3.28 -14.35
N THR A 47 -15.37 -2.21 -13.59
CA THR A 47 -14.11 -1.48 -13.73
C THR A 47 -12.92 -2.35 -13.34
N ARG A 48 -13.03 -3.21 -12.32
CA ARG A 48 -11.93 -4.13 -11.98
C ARG A 48 -11.64 -5.13 -13.11
N THR A 49 -12.68 -5.61 -13.79
CA THR A 49 -12.55 -6.49 -14.96
C THR A 49 -11.92 -5.75 -16.15
N GLU A 50 -12.28 -4.49 -16.38
CA GLU A 50 -11.67 -3.67 -17.44
C GLU A 50 -10.17 -3.43 -17.20
N TYR A 51 -9.75 -3.35 -15.94
CA TYR A 51 -8.36 -3.16 -15.52
C TYR A 51 -7.79 -4.41 -14.81
N GLU A 52 -7.89 -5.58 -15.46
CA GLU A 52 -7.48 -6.87 -14.89
C GLU A 52 -5.97 -7.00 -14.59
N THR A 53 -5.13 -6.12 -15.17
CA THR A 53 -3.69 -6.06 -14.88
C THR A 53 -3.38 -5.49 -13.50
N ILE A 54 -4.34 -4.83 -12.85
CA ILE A 54 -4.21 -4.35 -11.48
C ILE A 54 -4.58 -5.50 -10.53
N PRO A 55 -3.73 -5.83 -9.53
CA PRO A 55 -3.98 -6.93 -8.59
C PRO A 55 -5.02 -6.52 -7.52
N TRP A 56 -6.28 -6.31 -7.94
CA TRP A 56 -7.34 -5.76 -7.09
C TRP A 56 -7.56 -6.53 -5.79
N GLN A 57 -7.51 -7.86 -5.83
CA GLN A 57 -7.73 -8.69 -4.64
C GLN A 57 -6.62 -8.51 -3.60
N GLU A 58 -5.37 -8.38 -4.04
CA GLU A 58 -4.22 -8.12 -3.15
C GLU A 58 -4.32 -6.73 -2.53
N ILE A 59 -4.69 -5.72 -3.32
CA ILE A 59 -4.88 -4.34 -2.82
C ILE A 59 -6.04 -4.28 -1.81
N ILE A 60 -7.16 -4.95 -2.08
CA ILE A 60 -8.32 -5.00 -1.17
C ILE A 60 -7.98 -5.76 0.12
N GLY A 61 -7.21 -6.85 -0.03
CA GLY A 61 -6.76 -7.74 1.05
C GLY A 61 -5.52 -7.23 1.79
N MET A 62 -4.99 -6.06 1.46
CA MET A 62 -3.71 -5.54 1.95
C MET A 62 -3.58 -5.57 3.47
N ARG A 63 -4.65 -5.23 4.21
CA ARG A 63 -4.66 -5.32 5.68
C ARG A 63 -4.41 -6.75 6.19
N ASN A 64 -4.97 -7.75 5.52
CA ASN A 64 -4.78 -9.15 5.88
C ASN A 64 -3.40 -9.68 5.43
N HIS A 65 -2.82 -9.06 4.39
CA HIS A 65 -1.49 -9.41 3.91
C HIS A 65 -0.38 -8.85 4.82
N ILE A 66 -0.56 -7.63 5.31
CA ILE A 66 0.36 -6.95 6.22
C ILE A 66 0.31 -7.54 7.64
N VAL A 67 -0.86 -8.04 8.07
CA VAL A 67 -1.03 -8.67 9.38
C VAL A 67 -0.88 -10.18 9.23
N HIS A 68 0.34 -10.70 9.40
CA HIS A 68 0.60 -12.14 9.38
C HIS A 68 0.61 -12.74 10.80
N VAL A 69 0.27 -14.03 10.85
CA VAL A 69 -0.13 -14.82 12.03
C VAL A 69 0.92 -14.80 13.16
N TYR A 70 0.45 -14.52 14.38
CA TYR A 70 1.15 -14.45 15.69
C TYR A 70 1.74 -13.10 16.13
N ASP A 71 0.98 -12.00 15.97
CA ASP A 71 1.09 -10.75 16.77
C ASP A 71 1.90 -9.57 16.19
N GLY A 72 2.08 -9.46 14.86
CA GLY A 72 2.79 -8.31 14.29
C GLY A 72 2.44 -7.93 12.85
N ILE A 73 2.73 -6.67 12.51
CA ILE A 73 2.73 -6.17 11.15
C ILE A 73 4.05 -6.54 10.47
N ASP A 74 3.99 -7.16 9.30
CA ASP A 74 5.17 -7.44 8.49
C ASP A 74 5.63 -6.16 7.77
N MET A 75 6.60 -5.49 8.39
CA MET A 75 7.17 -4.25 7.87
C MET A 75 8.05 -4.45 6.62
N GLU A 76 8.45 -5.68 6.28
CA GLU A 76 9.07 -5.98 4.98
C GLU A 76 8.07 -5.77 3.86
N ILE A 77 6.88 -6.34 4.02
CA ILE A 77 5.78 -6.22 3.05
C ILE A 77 5.40 -4.75 2.91
N VAL A 78 5.20 -4.04 4.02
CA VAL A 78 4.88 -2.60 4.00
C VAL A 78 5.93 -1.80 3.22
N TRP A 79 7.22 -2.03 3.50
CA TRP A 79 8.30 -1.35 2.80
C TRP A 79 8.30 -1.65 1.30
N HIS A 80 8.19 -2.93 0.92
CA HIS A 80 8.17 -3.36 -0.47
C HIS A 80 6.98 -2.76 -1.23
N THR A 81 5.79 -2.81 -0.64
CA THR A 81 4.57 -2.25 -1.23
C THR A 81 4.71 -0.77 -1.51
N VAL A 82 5.24 0.01 -0.56
CA VAL A 82 5.37 1.46 -0.76
C VAL A 82 6.46 1.81 -1.76
N LYS A 83 7.60 1.10 -1.75
CA LYS A 83 8.74 1.43 -2.61
C LYS A 83 8.62 0.91 -4.04
N ASN A 84 7.89 -0.19 -4.27
CA ASN A 84 7.83 -0.84 -5.59
C ASN A 84 6.41 -0.87 -6.15
N ASP A 85 5.45 -1.39 -5.38
CA ASP A 85 4.10 -1.66 -5.90
C ASP A 85 3.29 -0.37 -6.10
N LEU A 86 3.34 0.57 -5.14
CA LEU A 86 2.61 1.83 -5.26
C LEU A 86 3.07 2.70 -6.45
N PRO A 87 4.38 2.91 -6.69
CA PRO A 87 4.85 3.60 -7.90
C PRO A 87 4.38 2.93 -9.19
N ALA A 88 4.43 1.59 -9.27
CA ALA A 88 3.95 0.85 -10.43
C ALA A 88 2.44 1.02 -10.64
N LEU A 89 1.65 0.93 -9.56
CA LEU A 89 0.20 1.15 -9.59
C LEU A 89 -0.15 2.58 -10.07
N LEU A 90 0.55 3.60 -9.57
CA LEU A 90 0.33 4.99 -10.00
C LEU A 90 0.62 5.20 -11.49
N GLN A 91 1.65 4.55 -12.04
CA GLN A 91 1.95 4.62 -13.47
C GLN A 91 0.86 3.98 -14.33
N THR A 92 0.26 2.88 -13.85
CA THR A 92 -0.85 2.22 -14.56
C THR A 92 -2.12 3.08 -14.56
N LEU A 93 -2.40 3.79 -13.46
CA LEU A 93 -3.61 4.60 -13.31
C LEU A 93 -3.55 5.99 -13.97
N THR A 94 -2.35 6.50 -14.27
CA THR A 94 -2.15 7.82 -14.90
C THR A 94 -1.88 7.75 -16.41
N ARG A 95 -1.86 6.55 -16.97
CA ARG A 95 -1.87 6.30 -18.42
C ARG A 95 -3.29 6.30 -18.96
#